data_AF-A0A183MKY1-F1
#
_entry.id   AF-A0A183MKY1-F1
#
_cell.length_a   1.000
_cell.length_b   1.000
_cell.length_c   1.000
_cell.angle_alpha   90.00
_cell.angle_beta   90.00
_cell.angle_gamma   90.00
#
_symmetry.space_group_name_H-M   'P 1'
#
loop_
_entity.id
_entity.type
_entity.pdbx_description
1 polymer ?
#
loop_
_entity_poly.entity_id
_entity_poly.type
_entity_poly.pdbx_seq_one_letter_code
_entity_poly.pdbx_strand_id
1 'polypeptide(L)'
;MKSLQNFDAFAKPLKDFRIKTLSGALDVSQVCAPWMQTVVLSLDTMDTTGAQQLNVMHEVYKTSVSVDGTPLSDSVRHGKFILNNIFPAVNDASAIATTRDPNYCGSCYGAESPSRKCCNTCEEVQMAYNEMRWVLVNISAFEQCRKENWNEIKQKIGNEGCRIHGNLTVNRVGGAFHIAPGHSYTENHAHFHSFQSLGPVQFNVSHSIGELRFGDSYPGQVNPLDGTKMAVQPHSQMFIYYLKLVPTMYTGINRNESTVITNQYSATWHSKGTPLSGDGQGLPGIFFNYEIAPLLVKITEEKK
;
A
#
# COMPACT_ATOMS: atom_id res chain seq x y z
N MET A 1 -33.21 -2.62 -38.18
CA MET A 1 -32.88 -2.05 -36.85
C MET A 1 -32.97 -3.18 -35.83
N LYS A 2 -31.83 -3.65 -35.32
CA LYS A 2 -31.77 -4.75 -34.33
C LYS A 2 -32.14 -4.18 -32.95
N SER A 3 -33.08 -4.83 -32.27
CA SER A 3 -33.61 -4.39 -30.98
C SER A 3 -32.56 -4.49 -29.87
N LEU A 4 -32.57 -3.50 -28.99
CA LEU A 4 -31.74 -3.39 -27.79
C LEU A 4 -31.84 -4.66 -26.93
N GLN A 5 -30.68 -5.13 -26.45
CA GLN A 5 -30.58 -6.17 -25.42
C GLN A 5 -31.14 -5.62 -24.10
N ASN A 6 -32.10 -6.33 -23.51
CA ASN A 6 -32.64 -6.00 -22.21
C ASN A 6 -31.57 -6.22 -21.14
N PHE A 7 -31.12 -5.12 -20.52
CA PHE A 7 -30.36 -5.15 -19.28
C PHE A 7 -31.35 -5.35 -18.12
N ASP A 8 -31.48 -6.59 -17.64
CA ASP A 8 -32.25 -6.86 -16.42
C ASP A 8 -31.39 -6.52 -15.20
N ALA A 9 -31.49 -5.27 -14.73
CA ALA A 9 -30.97 -4.86 -13.43
C ALA A 9 -31.97 -5.31 -12.34
N PHE A 10 -31.69 -6.45 -11.69
CA PHE A 10 -32.52 -6.95 -10.59
C PHE A 10 -32.32 -6.13 -9.31
N ALA A 11 -33.32 -5.34 -8.93
CA ALA A 11 -33.41 -4.70 -7.62
C ALA A 11 -34.24 -5.56 -6.64
N LYS A 12 -33.78 -6.77 -6.29
CA LYS A 12 -34.35 -7.54 -5.16
C LYS A 12 -33.30 -8.48 -4.55
N PRO A 13 -33.05 -8.43 -3.23
CA PRO A 13 -32.13 -9.33 -2.56
C PRO A 13 -32.81 -10.70 -2.41
N LEU A 14 -32.63 -11.59 -3.39
CA LEU A 14 -33.06 -12.99 -3.28
C LEU A 14 -32.17 -13.71 -2.24
N LYS A 15 -32.80 -14.52 -1.39
CA LYS A 15 -32.16 -15.26 -0.28
C LYS A 15 -31.01 -16.19 -0.70
N ASP A 16 -30.93 -16.56 -1.98
CA ASP A 16 -29.82 -17.34 -2.57
C ASP A 16 -28.52 -16.54 -2.79
N PHE A 17 -28.55 -15.21 -2.65
CA PHE A 17 -27.36 -14.37 -2.78
C PHE A 17 -26.62 -14.14 -1.45
N ARG A 18 -26.91 -14.93 -0.41
CA ARG A 18 -25.96 -15.08 0.71
C ARG A 18 -24.77 -15.88 0.20
N ILE A 19 -23.91 -15.24 -0.60
CA ILE A 19 -22.52 -15.67 -0.71
C ILE A 19 -22.05 -15.77 0.74
N LYS A 20 -21.74 -16.99 1.21
CA LYS A 20 -20.97 -17.16 2.45
C LYS A 20 -19.64 -16.45 2.17
N THR A 21 -19.54 -15.19 2.58
CA THR A 21 -18.40 -14.34 2.25
C THR A 21 -17.23 -14.77 3.10
N LEU A 22 -16.44 -15.70 2.58
CA LEU A 22 -15.02 -15.76 2.90
C LEU A 22 -14.40 -14.44 2.40
N SER A 23 -13.43 -13.93 3.17
CA SER A 23 -12.73 -12.64 3.01
C SER A 23 -12.51 -12.18 1.56
N GLY A 24 -12.72 -10.89 1.28
CA GLY A 24 -12.48 -10.30 -0.04
C GLY A 24 -10.98 -10.07 -0.26
N ALA A 25 -10.35 -10.83 -1.15
CA ALA A 25 -9.00 -10.51 -1.60
C ALA A 25 -9.05 -9.28 -2.53
N LEU A 26 -8.32 -8.22 -2.20
CA LEU A 26 -7.90 -7.18 -3.13
C LEU A 26 -6.51 -7.60 -3.65
N ASP A 27 -6.29 -7.55 -4.96
CA ASP A 27 -4.99 -7.88 -5.54
C ASP A 27 -4.38 -6.60 -6.10
N VAL A 28 -3.41 -6.04 -5.37
CA VAL A 28 -2.65 -4.86 -5.77
C VAL A 28 -1.47 -5.34 -6.60
N SER A 29 -1.76 -5.77 -7.82
CA SER A 29 -0.80 -6.50 -8.65
C SER A 29 0.46 -5.67 -8.95
N GLN A 30 0.38 -4.37 -9.26
CA GLN A 30 1.59 -3.54 -9.37
C GLN A 30 1.35 -2.01 -9.35
N VAL A 31 1.98 -1.29 -8.41
CA VAL A 31 2.11 0.18 -8.41
C VAL A 31 3.59 0.57 -8.38
N CYS A 32 4.05 1.37 -9.32
CA CYS A 32 5.43 1.84 -9.41
C CYS A 32 5.50 3.36 -9.22
N ALA A 33 6.22 3.81 -8.19
CA ALA A 33 6.48 5.20 -7.87
C ALA A 33 7.98 5.50 -7.98
N PRO A 34 8.49 5.92 -9.16
CA PRO A 34 9.93 6.00 -9.47
C PRO A 34 10.72 7.05 -8.68
N TRP A 35 10.06 7.85 -7.85
CA TRP A 35 10.66 8.94 -7.08
C TRP A 35 10.41 8.83 -5.56
N MET A 36 9.76 7.76 -5.13
CA MET A 36 9.45 7.52 -3.72
C MET A 36 10.20 6.28 -3.24
N GLN A 37 11.18 6.51 -2.37
CA GLN A 37 12.11 5.45 -1.95
C GLN A 37 11.41 4.36 -1.13
N THR A 38 11.75 3.10 -1.38
CA THR A 38 11.09 1.92 -0.81
C THR A 38 11.03 1.90 0.71
N VAL A 39 12.12 2.32 1.37
CA VAL A 39 12.25 2.27 2.84
C VAL A 39 11.34 3.28 3.54
N VAL A 40 11.02 4.39 2.88
CA VAL A 40 10.26 5.49 3.49
C VAL A 40 8.78 5.44 3.15
N LEU A 41 8.34 4.49 2.32
CA LEU A 41 6.95 4.32 1.93
C LEU A 41 6.24 3.31 2.84
N SER A 42 5.10 3.71 3.40
CA SER A 42 4.14 2.78 3.99
C SER A 42 3.02 2.45 3.00
N LEU A 43 2.43 1.27 3.18
CA LEU A 43 1.17 0.87 2.55
C LEU A 43 0.18 0.61 3.68
N ASP A 44 -0.84 1.44 3.82
CA ASP A 44 -1.82 1.29 4.89
C ASP A 44 -3.23 1.08 4.32
N THR A 45 -4.08 0.44 5.11
CA THR A 45 -5.50 0.21 4.78
C THR A 45 -6.39 0.64 5.93
N MET A 46 -7.57 1.14 5.60
CA MET A 46 -8.63 1.46 6.54
C MET A 46 -9.98 1.22 5.89
N ASP A 47 -10.89 0.54 6.58
CA ASP A 47 -12.26 0.36 6.08
C ASP A 47 -13.30 1.20 6.85
N THR A 48 -14.54 1.21 6.35
CA THR A 48 -15.63 1.96 7.01
C THR A 48 -16.04 1.39 8.37
N THR A 49 -15.59 0.19 8.74
CA THR A 49 -15.79 -0.37 10.09
C THR A 49 -14.76 0.15 11.08
N GLY A 50 -13.72 0.86 10.60
CA GLY A 50 -12.60 1.33 11.39
C GLY A 50 -11.49 0.30 11.54
N ALA A 51 -11.57 -0.87 10.87
CA ALA A 51 -10.47 -1.81 10.86
C ALA A 51 -9.31 -1.23 10.04
N GLN A 52 -8.12 -1.25 10.63
CA GLN A 52 -6.91 -0.70 10.03
C GLN A 52 -5.83 -1.77 9.95
N GLN A 53 -5.06 -1.75 8.87
CA GLN A 53 -3.79 -2.46 8.79
C GLN A 53 -2.71 -1.46 8.38
N LEU A 54 -1.77 -1.21 9.29
CA LEU A 54 -0.66 -0.28 9.07
C LEU A 54 0.52 -1.03 8.47
N ASN A 55 1.18 -0.38 7.52
CA ASN A 55 2.39 -0.84 6.86
C ASN A 55 2.31 -2.33 6.44
N VAL A 56 1.28 -2.69 5.66
CA VAL A 56 0.96 -4.07 5.33
C VAL A 56 2.13 -4.78 4.66
N MET A 57 2.55 -5.89 5.27
CA MET A 57 3.73 -6.68 4.86
C MET A 57 3.39 -8.08 4.35
N HIS A 58 2.20 -8.59 4.68
CA HIS A 58 1.79 -9.93 4.30
C HIS A 58 1.43 -9.91 2.82
N GLU A 59 2.08 -10.77 2.03
CA GLU A 59 1.83 -10.95 0.59
C GLU A 59 2.14 -9.74 -0.30
N VAL A 60 2.73 -8.68 0.25
CA VAL A 60 3.20 -7.48 -0.48
C VAL A 60 4.72 -7.42 -0.52
N TYR A 61 5.26 -7.14 -1.70
CA TYR A 61 6.68 -7.02 -1.97
C TYR A 61 7.00 -5.61 -2.48
N LYS A 62 8.13 -5.07 -2.02
CA LYS A 62 8.63 -3.77 -2.46
C LYS A 62 10.00 -3.95 -3.10
N THR A 63 10.21 -3.30 -4.23
CA THR A 63 11.47 -3.38 -5.00
C THR A 63 11.95 -1.96 -5.27
N SER A 64 13.20 -1.64 -4.90
CA SER A 64 13.76 -0.36 -5.33
C SER A 64 13.97 -0.36 -6.83
N VAL A 65 13.54 0.72 -7.45
CA VAL A 65 13.63 0.94 -8.88
C VAL A 65 14.34 2.25 -9.15
N SER A 66 14.97 2.35 -10.31
CA SER A 66 15.48 3.61 -10.84
C SER A 66 14.33 4.53 -11.26
N VAL A 67 14.66 5.76 -11.63
CA VAL A 67 13.70 6.76 -12.10
C VAL A 67 12.95 6.33 -13.37
N ASP A 68 13.58 5.54 -14.24
CA ASP A 68 12.96 4.93 -15.44
C ASP A 68 12.16 3.65 -15.12
N GLY A 69 12.15 3.23 -13.85
CA GLY A 69 11.38 2.10 -13.36
C GLY A 69 12.08 0.75 -13.50
N THR A 70 13.39 0.72 -13.80
CA THR A 70 14.15 -0.54 -13.83
C THR A 70 14.48 -1.01 -12.41
N PRO A 71 14.38 -2.32 -12.10
CA PRO A 71 14.74 -2.83 -10.78
C PRO A 71 16.23 -2.61 -10.49
N LEU A 72 16.53 -1.95 -9.36
CA LEU A 72 17.90 -1.73 -8.86
C LEU A 72 18.33 -2.82 -7.85
N SER A 73 17.37 -3.61 -7.38
CA SER A 73 17.58 -4.68 -6.41
C SER A 73 16.57 -5.80 -6.65
N ASP A 74 16.82 -6.97 -6.10
CA ASP A 74 15.83 -8.05 -6.07
C ASP A 74 14.59 -7.61 -5.27
N SER A 75 13.42 -8.15 -5.63
CA SER A 75 12.19 -7.90 -4.87
C SER A 75 12.31 -8.43 -3.45
N VAL A 76 12.14 -7.56 -2.45
CA VAL A 76 12.26 -7.96 -1.05
C VAL A 76 10.94 -7.72 -0.32
N ARG A 77 10.53 -8.67 0.54
CA ARG A 77 9.45 -8.40 1.51
C ARG A 77 9.88 -7.26 2.43
N HIS A 78 8.97 -6.36 2.77
CA HIS A 78 9.26 -5.08 3.40
C HIS A 78 10.09 -5.15 4.72
N GLY A 79 10.19 -6.30 5.39
CA GLY A 79 11.04 -6.51 6.59
C GLY A 79 12.44 -7.07 6.32
N LYS A 80 12.69 -7.56 5.10
CA LYS A 80 13.99 -8.06 4.65
C LYS A 80 14.73 -7.02 3.77
N PHE A 81 14.04 -5.92 3.41
CA PHE A 81 14.56 -4.85 2.54
C PHE A 81 15.76 -4.10 3.17
N ILE A 82 15.72 -3.87 4.49
CA ILE A 82 16.85 -3.28 5.24
C ILE A 82 18.05 -4.24 5.28
N LEU A 83 17.82 -5.55 5.18
CA LEU A 83 18.87 -6.56 5.35
C LEU A 83 19.63 -6.83 4.05
N ASN A 84 18.92 -6.98 2.93
CA ASN A 84 19.53 -7.41 1.67
C ASN A 84 20.38 -6.31 0.99
N ASN A 85 19.99 -5.04 1.10
CA ASN A 85 20.71 -3.94 0.43
C ASN A 85 21.81 -3.30 1.31
N ILE A 86 21.86 -3.63 2.61
CA ILE A 86 22.96 -3.21 3.51
C ILE A 86 24.00 -4.35 3.68
N PHE A 87 23.60 -5.62 3.53
CA PHE A 87 24.48 -6.77 3.69
C PHE A 87 24.34 -7.80 2.55
N PRO A 88 25.01 -7.61 1.40
CA PRO A 88 24.97 -8.56 0.27
C PRO A 88 25.55 -9.95 0.58
N ALA A 89 26.09 -10.18 1.79
CA ALA A 89 26.73 -11.43 2.20
C ALA A 89 25.86 -12.35 3.07
N VAL A 90 24.60 -11.97 3.39
CA VAL A 90 23.80 -12.71 4.37
C VAL A 90 22.47 -13.15 3.74
N ASN A 91 22.49 -14.30 3.08
CA ASN A 91 21.34 -14.91 2.41
C ASN A 91 20.25 -15.43 3.36
N ASP A 92 20.46 -15.34 4.68
CA ASP A 92 19.54 -15.88 5.66
C ASP A 92 18.96 -14.76 6.54
N ALA A 93 17.64 -14.56 6.45
CA ALA A 93 16.91 -13.54 7.22
C ALA A 93 16.99 -13.78 8.74
N SER A 94 17.52 -14.93 9.17
CA SER A 94 17.87 -15.19 10.57
C SER A 94 19.08 -14.37 11.01
N ALA A 95 19.98 -13.93 10.13
CA ALA A 95 21.34 -13.61 10.58
C ALA A 95 21.60 -12.20 11.14
N ILE A 96 20.66 -11.27 11.01
CA ILE A 96 20.72 -9.95 11.70
C ILE A 96 19.93 -9.98 13.01
N ALA A 97 18.96 -10.90 13.13
CA ALA A 97 18.51 -11.37 14.43
C ALA A 97 19.56 -12.26 15.12
N THR A 98 20.46 -12.94 14.39
CA THR A 98 21.52 -13.78 14.99
C THR A 98 22.84 -13.06 15.29
N THR A 99 22.98 -11.77 15.01
CA THR A 99 24.18 -11.00 15.44
C THR A 99 23.96 -10.21 16.73
N ARG A 100 22.71 -10.08 17.17
CA ARG A 100 22.35 -9.50 18.46
C ARG A 100 21.98 -10.64 19.40
N ASP A 101 22.47 -10.56 20.64
CA ASP A 101 22.07 -11.48 21.70
C ASP A 101 20.53 -11.54 21.76
N PRO A 102 19.90 -12.71 21.97
CA PRO A 102 18.46 -12.80 22.21
C PRO A 102 17.93 -11.85 23.29
N ASN A 103 18.81 -11.42 24.22
CA ASN A 103 18.52 -10.46 25.28
C ASN A 103 18.96 -9.01 24.94
N TYR A 104 19.29 -8.71 23.68
CA TYR A 104 19.69 -7.38 23.27
C TYR A 104 18.50 -6.41 23.41
N CYS A 105 18.69 -5.40 24.24
CA CYS A 105 17.77 -4.29 24.45
C CYS A 105 18.53 -3.00 24.13
N GLY A 106 18.32 -2.45 22.93
CA GLY A 106 18.90 -1.17 22.54
C GLY A 106 18.26 0.01 23.27
N SER A 107 19.02 1.09 23.44
CA SER A 107 18.55 2.32 24.09
C SER A 107 17.54 3.07 23.22
N CYS A 108 16.46 3.57 23.82
CA CYS A 108 15.55 4.53 23.18
C CYS A 108 15.95 5.98 23.49
N TYR A 109 17.15 6.20 24.07
CA TYR A 109 17.72 7.52 24.35
C TYR A 109 16.83 8.39 25.23
N GLY A 110 16.17 7.79 26.22
CA GLY A 110 15.27 8.47 27.15
C GLY A 110 13.81 8.52 26.68
N ALA A 111 13.50 7.97 25.51
CA ALA A 111 12.14 7.87 24.97
C ALA A 111 11.47 6.52 25.28
N GLU A 112 11.95 5.77 26.27
CA GLU A 112 11.32 4.50 26.69
C GLU A 112 9.91 4.74 27.26
N SER A 113 8.96 3.88 26.91
CA SER A 113 7.56 3.94 27.39
C SER A 113 7.15 2.63 28.09
N PRO A 114 5.97 2.57 28.75
CA PRO A 114 5.45 1.31 29.28
C PRO A 114 5.30 0.22 28.21
N SER A 115 4.95 0.60 26.98
CA SER A 115 4.79 -0.29 25.83
C SER A 115 6.09 -0.56 25.07
N ARG A 116 7.06 0.35 25.11
CA ARG A 116 8.35 0.24 24.39
C ARG A 116 9.53 0.43 25.34
N LYS A 117 10.07 -0.68 25.86
CA LYS A 117 11.19 -0.68 26.80
C LYS A 117 12.56 -0.58 26.15
N CYS A 118 12.67 -0.99 24.90
CA CYS A 118 13.92 -1.07 24.14
C CYS A 118 13.66 -0.59 22.71
N CYS A 119 14.71 -0.10 22.06
CA CYS A 119 14.70 0.28 20.65
C CYS A 119 15.86 -0.42 19.95
N ASN A 120 15.54 -1.40 19.13
CA ASN A 120 16.51 -2.26 18.44
C ASN A 120 16.76 -1.80 17.00
N THR A 121 15.78 -1.17 16.34
CA THR A 121 15.92 -0.65 14.97
C THR A 121 15.86 0.87 14.93
N CYS A 122 16.31 1.47 13.82
CA CYS A 122 16.18 2.92 13.64
C CYS A 122 14.72 3.35 13.65
N GLU A 123 13.84 2.56 13.03
CA GLU A 123 12.39 2.77 13.05
C GLU A 123 11.85 2.79 14.49
N GLU A 124 12.28 1.87 15.35
CA GLU A 124 11.82 1.84 16.73
C GLU A 124 12.26 3.08 17.52
N VAL A 125 13.47 3.60 17.28
CA VAL A 125 13.92 4.88 17.87
C VAL A 125 13.07 6.05 17.38
N GLN A 126 12.78 6.09 16.07
CA GLN A 126 11.95 7.15 15.50
C GLN A 126 10.53 7.13 16.06
N MET A 127 9.94 5.94 16.20
CA MET A 127 8.62 5.77 16.81
C MET A 127 8.61 6.23 18.27
N ALA A 128 9.63 5.86 19.06
CA ALA A 128 9.73 6.27 20.46
C ALA A 128 9.77 7.80 20.60
N TYR A 129 10.56 8.48 19.77
CA TYR A 129 10.64 9.94 19.76
C TYR A 129 9.33 10.59 19.32
N ASN A 130 8.65 9.99 18.34
CA ASN A 130 7.36 10.47 17.85
C ASN A 130 6.26 10.33 18.92
N GLU A 131 6.24 9.21 19.67
CA GLU A 131 5.36 8.99 20.83
C GLU A 131 5.57 10.06 21.92
N MET A 132 6.83 10.45 22.18
CA MET A 132 7.18 11.51 23.13
C MET A 132 6.99 12.93 22.57
N ARG A 133 6.64 13.08 21.30
CA ARG A 133 6.58 14.36 20.56
C ARG A 133 7.90 15.14 20.58
N TRP A 134 9.02 14.43 20.62
CA TRP A 134 10.36 15.00 20.58
C TRP A 134 10.82 15.23 19.15
N VAL A 135 11.71 16.20 18.94
CA VAL A 135 12.27 16.51 17.62
C VAL A 135 13.55 15.72 17.38
N LEU A 136 13.55 14.88 16.35
CA LEU A 136 14.75 14.21 15.84
C LEU A 136 15.63 15.22 15.06
N VAL A 137 16.53 15.90 15.75
CA VAL A 137 17.45 16.89 15.15
C VAL A 137 18.59 16.20 14.38
N ASN A 138 19.20 15.17 14.96
CA ASN A 138 20.30 14.43 14.35
C ASN A 138 20.05 12.93 14.43
N ILE A 139 19.49 12.37 13.36
CA ILE A 139 19.19 10.93 13.27
C ILE A 139 20.46 10.05 13.29
N SER A 140 21.63 10.60 12.94
CA SER A 140 22.90 9.88 12.99
C SER A 140 23.46 9.73 14.41
N ALA A 141 22.90 10.45 15.38
CA ALA A 141 23.29 10.31 16.78
C ALA A 141 22.88 8.94 17.35
N PHE A 142 21.91 8.28 16.73
CA PHE A 142 21.40 6.98 17.17
C PHE A 142 22.19 5.84 16.52
N GLU A 143 22.66 4.92 17.33
CA GLU A 143 23.50 3.79 16.90
C GLU A 143 22.76 2.92 15.88
N GLN A 144 21.48 2.66 16.12
CA GLN A 144 20.60 1.88 15.26
C GLN A 144 20.53 2.51 13.86
N CYS A 145 20.26 3.82 13.80
CA CYS A 145 20.17 4.56 12.54
C CYS A 145 21.51 4.69 11.80
N ARG A 146 22.62 4.78 12.53
CA ARG A 146 23.96 4.79 11.93
C ARG A 146 24.32 3.41 11.37
N LYS A 147 24.01 2.33 12.09
CA LYS A 147 24.25 0.94 11.63
C LYS A 147 23.38 0.56 10.43
N GLU A 148 22.17 1.13 10.36
CA GLU A 148 21.26 0.97 9.23
C GLU A 148 21.51 1.97 8.09
N ASN A 149 22.62 2.74 8.13
CA ASN A 149 23.02 3.70 7.09
C ASN A 149 21.90 4.68 6.68
N TRP A 150 21.13 5.19 7.63
CA TRP A 150 19.96 6.06 7.32
C TRP A 150 20.30 7.32 6.51
N ASN A 151 21.52 7.86 6.65
CA ASN A 151 21.96 9.00 5.83
C ASN A 151 22.06 8.66 4.34
N GLU A 152 22.50 7.45 4.01
CA GLU A 152 22.57 6.98 2.62
C GLU A 152 21.14 6.78 2.06
N ILE A 153 20.25 6.23 2.88
CA ILE A 153 18.82 6.09 2.53
C ILE A 153 18.20 7.46 2.22
N LYS A 154 18.51 8.50 3.01
CA LYS A 154 18.07 9.87 2.73
C LYS A 154 18.57 10.42 1.40
N GLN A 155 19.82 10.15 1.04
CA GLN A 155 20.40 10.61 -0.23
C GLN A 155 19.77 9.93 -1.45
N LYS A 156 19.21 8.73 -1.28
CA LYS A 156 18.48 8.01 -2.31
C LYS A 156 17.06 8.54 -2.55
N ILE A 157 16.49 9.30 -1.61
CA ILE A 157 15.16 9.89 -1.77
C ILE A 157 15.16 10.88 -2.95
N GLY A 158 14.29 10.66 -3.92
CA GLY A 158 14.19 11.45 -5.15
C GLY A 158 15.14 11.00 -6.28
N ASN A 159 16.06 10.06 -6.02
CA ASN A 159 16.93 9.44 -7.03
C ASN A 159 16.53 7.99 -7.34
N GLU A 160 15.82 7.35 -6.40
CA GLU A 160 15.26 6.02 -6.51
C GLU A 160 13.76 6.05 -6.22
N GLY A 161 13.07 5.02 -6.68
CA GLY A 161 11.67 4.78 -6.46
C GLY A 161 11.37 3.39 -5.92
N CYS A 162 10.09 3.09 -5.84
CA CYS A 162 9.58 1.84 -5.32
C CYS A 162 8.56 1.22 -6.27
N ARG A 163 8.72 -0.06 -6.57
CA ARG A 163 7.68 -0.90 -7.15
C ARG A 163 7.06 -1.77 -6.07
N ILE A 164 5.77 -1.60 -5.85
CA ILE A 164 4.95 -2.37 -4.93
C ILE A 164 4.14 -3.37 -5.75
N HIS A 165 4.18 -4.65 -5.38
CA HIS A 165 3.36 -5.70 -6.00
C HIS A 165 2.96 -6.73 -4.97
N GLY A 166 1.75 -7.28 -5.09
CA GLY A 166 1.30 -8.38 -4.27
C GLY A 166 -0.18 -8.29 -3.88
N ASN A 167 -0.57 -9.12 -2.92
CA ASN A 167 -1.98 -9.29 -2.58
C ASN A 167 -2.28 -8.57 -1.26
N LEU A 168 -3.41 -7.88 -1.23
CA LEU A 168 -3.88 -7.14 -0.06
C LEU A 168 -5.22 -7.68 0.38
N THR A 169 -5.25 -8.42 1.49
CA THR A 169 -6.52 -8.92 2.02
C THR A 169 -7.26 -7.82 2.76
N VAL A 170 -8.47 -7.48 2.30
CA VAL A 170 -9.31 -6.42 2.89
C VAL A 170 -10.70 -6.96 3.24
N ASN A 171 -11.42 -6.23 4.09
CA ASN A 171 -12.81 -6.56 4.34
C ASN A 171 -13.67 -6.21 3.11
N ARG A 172 -14.71 -7.01 2.86
CA ARG A 172 -15.64 -6.81 1.73
C ARG A 172 -16.69 -5.72 2.06
N VAL A 173 -16.21 -4.54 2.42
CA VAL A 173 -16.98 -3.33 2.70
C VAL A 173 -16.33 -2.16 1.95
N GLY A 174 -16.92 -0.97 2.01
CA GLY A 174 -16.22 0.23 1.54
C GLY A 174 -14.95 0.48 2.37
N GLY A 175 -13.91 0.99 1.74
CA GLY A 175 -12.65 1.27 2.42
C GLY A 175 -11.68 2.07 1.59
N ALA A 176 -10.46 2.19 2.09
CA ALA A 176 -9.38 2.90 1.47
C ALA A 176 -8.05 2.17 1.71
N PHE A 177 -7.15 2.27 0.74
CA PHE A 177 -5.74 2.00 0.96
C PHE A 177 -4.91 3.12 0.37
N HIS A 178 -3.74 3.38 0.93
CA HIS A 178 -2.86 4.43 0.44
C HIS A 178 -1.40 4.07 0.57
N ILE A 179 -0.61 4.63 -0.34
CA ILE A 179 0.84 4.56 -0.37
C ILE A 179 1.34 5.98 -0.10
N ALA A 180 2.03 6.17 1.01
CA ALA A 180 2.48 7.48 1.45
C ALA A 180 3.87 7.43 2.08
N PRO A 181 4.64 8.53 2.04
CA PRO A 181 5.91 8.60 2.72
C PRO A 181 5.72 8.79 4.23
N GLY A 182 6.71 8.34 5.00
CA GLY A 182 6.74 8.49 6.45
C GLY A 182 6.32 7.22 7.18
N HIS A 183 6.56 7.21 8.49
CA HIS A 183 6.09 6.13 9.36
C HIS A 183 4.63 6.38 9.72
N SER A 184 3.77 5.41 9.43
CA SER A 184 2.36 5.45 9.80
C SER A 184 2.14 4.97 11.24
N TYR A 185 1.25 5.65 11.96
CA TYR A 185 0.86 5.29 13.33
C TYR A 185 -0.59 5.71 13.61
N THR A 186 -1.22 5.06 14.59
CA THR A 186 -2.57 5.39 15.03
C THR A 186 -2.53 5.97 16.44
N GLU A 187 -3.11 7.15 16.63
CA GLU A 187 -3.28 7.81 17.93
C GLU A 187 -4.75 8.25 18.06
N ASN A 188 -5.42 7.88 19.15
CA ASN A 188 -6.84 8.22 19.38
C ASN A 188 -7.79 7.87 18.22
N HIS A 189 -7.61 6.70 17.59
CA HIS A 189 -8.36 6.25 16.40
C HIS A 189 -8.13 7.10 15.13
N ALA A 190 -7.24 8.09 15.17
CA ALA A 190 -6.82 8.85 14.01
C ALA A 190 -5.50 8.28 13.45
N HIS A 191 -5.41 8.23 12.12
CA HIS A 191 -4.28 7.69 11.38
C HIS A 191 -3.36 8.83 10.95
N PHE A 192 -2.08 8.73 11.29
CA PHE A 192 -1.09 9.77 11.06
C PHE A 192 0.15 9.22 10.36
N HIS A 193 0.87 10.11 9.69
CA HIS A 193 2.19 9.87 9.13
C HIS A 193 3.20 10.85 9.72
N SER A 194 4.33 10.35 10.19
CA SER A 194 5.44 11.19 10.66
C SER A 194 6.48 11.37 9.56
N PHE A 195 6.73 12.63 9.18
CA PHE A 195 7.77 13.02 8.22
C PHE A 195 9.06 13.51 8.91
N GLN A 196 9.11 13.48 10.24
CA GLN A 196 10.18 14.12 11.00
C GLN A 196 11.57 13.60 10.62
N SER A 197 11.67 12.30 10.33
CA SER A 197 12.92 11.68 9.90
C SER A 197 13.28 11.97 8.45
N LEU A 198 12.35 12.44 7.61
CA LEU A 198 12.56 12.71 6.19
C LEU A 198 13.04 14.15 5.93
N GLY A 199 12.68 15.10 6.81
CA GLY A 199 13.03 16.51 6.65
C GLY A 199 12.21 17.21 5.55
N PRO A 200 12.60 18.43 5.14
CA PRO A 200 11.88 19.21 4.13
C PRO A 200 12.14 18.66 2.73
N VAL A 201 11.44 17.58 2.37
CA VAL A 201 11.54 16.96 1.04
C VAL A 201 10.22 17.14 0.30
N GLN A 202 10.29 17.58 -0.95
CA GLN A 202 9.14 17.55 -1.86
C GLN A 202 9.05 16.16 -2.48
N PHE A 203 7.88 15.53 -2.39
CA PHE A 203 7.68 14.17 -2.87
C PHE A 203 7.05 14.19 -4.26
N ASN A 204 7.73 13.59 -5.24
CA ASN A 204 7.13 13.38 -6.54
C ASN A 204 6.26 12.11 -6.49
N VAL A 205 4.94 12.31 -6.49
CA VAL A 205 3.94 11.23 -6.41
C VAL A 205 3.52 10.71 -7.80
N SER A 206 4.27 11.05 -8.85
CA SER A 206 4.09 10.45 -10.18
C SER A 206 4.28 8.94 -10.09
N HIS A 207 3.40 8.19 -10.74
CA HIS A 207 3.37 6.74 -10.63
C HIS A 207 2.77 6.08 -11.86
N SER A 208 2.97 4.77 -11.98
CA SER A 208 2.31 3.92 -12.96
C SER A 208 1.65 2.74 -12.29
N ILE A 209 0.47 2.37 -12.76
CA ILE A 209 -0.26 1.19 -12.33
C ILE A 209 -0.10 0.14 -13.42
N GLY A 210 0.53 -0.98 -13.08
CA GLY A 210 0.68 -2.10 -14.00
C GLY A 210 -0.65 -2.85 -14.11
N GLU A 211 -1.12 -3.36 -12.98
CA GLU A 211 -2.40 -4.03 -12.84
C GLU A 211 -2.99 -3.71 -11.45
N LEU A 212 -4.29 -3.46 -11.40
CA LEU A 212 -5.05 -3.34 -10.17
C LEU A 212 -6.40 -4.06 -10.33
N ARG A 213 -6.64 -5.10 -9.52
CA ARG A 213 -7.86 -5.90 -9.61
C ARG A 213 -8.42 -6.26 -8.24
N PHE A 214 -9.71 -6.60 -8.22
CA PHE A 214 -10.44 -6.90 -6.99
C PHE A 214 -11.03 -8.31 -7.04
N GLY A 215 -10.20 -9.29 -6.69
CA GLY A 215 -10.48 -10.72 -6.79
C GLY A 215 -9.89 -11.35 -8.05
N ASP A 216 -10.35 -12.56 -8.37
CA ASP A 216 -9.85 -13.34 -9.49
C ASP A 216 -10.24 -12.73 -10.85
N SER A 217 -9.39 -12.91 -11.86
CA SER A 217 -9.69 -12.45 -13.22
C SER A 217 -10.59 -13.43 -13.97
N TYR A 218 -11.39 -12.93 -14.91
CA TYR A 218 -12.14 -13.74 -15.87
C TYR A 218 -11.81 -13.36 -17.32
N PRO A 219 -12.02 -14.26 -18.30
CA PRO A 219 -11.77 -13.97 -19.71
C PRO A 219 -12.50 -12.72 -20.21
N GLY A 220 -11.74 -11.77 -20.77
CA GLY A 220 -12.27 -10.51 -21.27
C GLY A 220 -12.53 -9.44 -20.19
N GLN A 221 -12.11 -9.66 -18.94
CA GLN A 221 -12.11 -8.61 -17.93
C GLN A 221 -11.17 -7.46 -18.33
N VAL A 222 -11.66 -6.24 -18.21
CA VAL A 222 -10.88 -5.01 -18.44
C VAL A 222 -10.95 -4.16 -17.18
N ASN A 223 -9.80 -3.87 -16.57
CA ASN A 223 -9.72 -2.99 -15.41
C ASN A 223 -9.31 -1.57 -15.84
N PRO A 224 -10.03 -0.52 -15.41
CA PRO A 224 -9.78 0.85 -15.89
C PRO A 224 -8.39 1.44 -15.62
N LEU A 225 -7.66 0.92 -14.62
CA LEU A 225 -6.36 1.49 -14.22
C LEU A 225 -5.15 0.67 -14.70
N ASP A 226 -5.37 -0.47 -15.36
CA ASP A 226 -4.28 -1.30 -15.87
C ASP A 226 -3.46 -0.52 -16.93
N GLY A 227 -2.14 -0.58 -16.81
CA GLY A 227 -1.19 0.09 -17.71
C GLY A 227 -1.18 1.63 -17.65
N THR A 228 -1.88 2.25 -16.69
CA THR A 228 -1.95 3.72 -16.59
C THR A 228 -0.67 4.35 -16.05
N LYS A 229 -0.37 5.58 -16.48
CA LYS A 229 0.75 6.40 -15.98
C LYS A 229 0.26 7.80 -15.64
N MET A 230 0.53 8.24 -14.41
CA MET A 230 0.17 9.55 -13.91
C MET A 230 1.42 10.38 -13.65
N ALA A 231 1.58 11.46 -14.40
CA ALA A 231 2.55 12.51 -14.11
C ALA A 231 1.86 13.57 -13.25
N VAL A 232 2.34 13.77 -12.03
CA VAL A 232 1.68 14.61 -11.03
C VAL A 232 2.52 15.86 -10.75
N GLN A 233 1.99 17.03 -11.10
CA GLN A 233 2.63 18.33 -10.90
C GLN A 233 1.62 19.35 -10.36
N PRO A 234 1.97 20.20 -9.38
CA PRO A 234 3.27 20.27 -8.70
C PRO A 234 3.58 19.05 -7.81
N HIS A 235 4.81 18.93 -7.31
CA HIS A 235 5.19 17.90 -6.32
C HIS A 235 4.39 18.03 -5.01
N SER A 236 4.44 16.98 -4.19
CA SER A 236 3.75 16.88 -2.89
C SER A 236 2.24 17.05 -2.99
N GLN A 237 1.63 16.37 -3.96
CA GLN A 237 0.17 16.28 -4.07
C GLN A 237 -0.36 15.01 -3.39
N MET A 238 -1.58 15.13 -2.89
CA MET A 238 -2.43 13.99 -2.55
C MET A 238 -3.17 13.57 -3.82
N PHE A 239 -2.80 12.42 -4.39
CA PHE A 239 -3.43 11.88 -5.59
C PHE A 239 -4.43 10.80 -5.19
N ILE A 240 -5.71 10.99 -5.51
CA ILE A 240 -6.81 10.16 -4.99
C ILE A 240 -7.60 9.55 -6.14
N TYR A 241 -7.64 8.22 -6.17
CA TYR A 241 -8.56 7.42 -6.97
C TYR A 241 -9.84 7.14 -6.19
N TYR A 242 -10.97 7.28 -6.86
CA TYR A 242 -12.27 6.81 -6.39
C TYR A 242 -12.71 5.64 -7.27
N LEU A 243 -12.88 4.49 -6.63
CA LEU A 243 -13.19 3.22 -7.26
C LEU A 243 -14.61 2.80 -6.86
N LYS A 244 -15.44 2.47 -7.85
CA LYS A 244 -16.77 1.87 -7.61
C LYS A 244 -16.73 0.42 -8.05
N LEU A 245 -16.66 -0.49 -7.09
CA LEU A 245 -16.62 -1.92 -7.33
C LEU A 245 -18.01 -2.45 -7.62
N VAL A 246 -18.11 -3.31 -8.62
CA VAL A 246 -19.32 -4.01 -9.00
C VAL A 246 -19.07 -5.52 -8.86
N PRO A 247 -19.66 -6.17 -7.84
CA PRO A 247 -19.66 -7.62 -7.73
C PRO A 247 -20.08 -8.27 -9.05
N THR A 248 -19.30 -9.25 -9.51
CA THR A 248 -19.49 -9.92 -10.79
C THR A 248 -19.39 -11.43 -10.62
N MET A 249 -20.33 -12.14 -11.22
CA MET A 249 -20.30 -13.60 -11.34
C MET A 249 -20.11 -13.97 -12.81
N TYR A 250 -19.01 -14.63 -13.12
CA TYR A 250 -18.72 -15.13 -14.46
C TYR A 250 -18.91 -16.65 -14.51
N THR A 251 -19.64 -17.13 -15.52
CA THR A 251 -19.83 -18.55 -15.82
C THR A 251 -19.39 -18.82 -17.25
N GLY A 252 -18.33 -19.62 -17.41
CA GLY A 252 -17.78 -20.00 -18.70
C GLY A 252 -18.64 -21.01 -19.47
N ILE A 253 -18.24 -21.29 -20.72
CA ILE A 253 -18.96 -22.19 -21.65
C ILE A 253 -19.05 -23.62 -21.12
N ASN A 254 -18.00 -24.08 -20.43
CA ASN A 254 -17.97 -25.40 -19.83
C ASN A 254 -18.76 -25.36 -18.52
N ARG A 255 -19.93 -26.02 -18.46
CA ARG A 255 -20.72 -26.16 -17.22
C ARG A 255 -19.96 -26.85 -16.06
N ASN A 256 -18.81 -27.46 -16.35
CA ASN A 256 -17.91 -28.05 -15.35
C ASN A 256 -16.85 -27.06 -14.83
N GLU A 257 -16.70 -25.87 -15.42
CA GLU A 257 -15.88 -24.79 -14.86
C GLU A 257 -16.62 -24.14 -13.70
N SER A 258 -15.90 -23.94 -12.59
CA SER A 258 -16.40 -23.25 -11.41
C SER A 258 -16.77 -21.81 -11.75
N THR A 259 -17.94 -21.35 -11.29
CA THR A 259 -18.32 -19.93 -11.35
C THR A 259 -17.27 -19.08 -10.64
N VAL A 260 -16.74 -18.07 -11.33
CA VAL A 260 -15.80 -17.11 -10.75
C VAL A 260 -16.60 -15.98 -10.10
N ILE A 261 -16.33 -15.72 -8.82
CA ILE A 261 -16.89 -14.59 -8.07
C ILE A 261 -15.79 -13.54 -7.92
N THR A 262 -15.99 -12.40 -8.54
CA THR A 262 -14.98 -11.33 -8.62
C THR A 262 -15.65 -9.95 -8.59
N ASN A 263 -14.90 -8.89 -8.85
CA ASN A 263 -15.42 -7.54 -9.00
C ASN A 263 -14.83 -6.88 -10.23
N GLN A 264 -15.70 -6.21 -10.99
CA GLN A 264 -15.30 -5.15 -11.91
C GLN A 264 -15.23 -3.83 -11.14
N TYR A 265 -14.62 -2.80 -11.71
CA TYR A 265 -14.73 -1.47 -11.13
C TYR A 265 -14.72 -0.37 -12.19
N SER A 266 -15.25 0.80 -11.84
CA SER A 266 -14.97 2.06 -12.53
C SER A 266 -14.04 2.92 -11.68
N ALA A 267 -13.26 3.78 -12.32
CA ALA A 267 -12.31 4.65 -11.66
C ALA A 267 -12.47 6.11 -12.10
N THR A 268 -12.42 7.02 -11.14
CA THR A 268 -12.13 8.44 -11.36
C THR A 268 -10.97 8.85 -10.46
N TRP A 269 -10.32 9.96 -10.76
CA TRP A 269 -9.22 10.45 -9.93
C TRP A 269 -9.18 11.96 -9.88
N HIS A 270 -8.57 12.49 -8.83
CA HIS A 270 -8.24 13.90 -8.69
C HIS A 270 -6.96 14.04 -7.87
N SER A 271 -6.29 15.18 -8.01
CA SER A 271 -5.16 15.54 -7.16
C SER A 271 -5.44 16.87 -6.46
N LYS A 272 -4.94 17.01 -5.23
CA LYS A 272 -4.93 18.30 -4.53
C LYS A 272 -3.55 18.57 -3.94
N GLY A 273 -3.16 19.84 -3.92
CA GLY A 273 -1.96 20.28 -3.21
C GLY A 273 -2.09 20.03 -1.71
N THR A 274 -1.05 19.53 -1.07
CA THR A 274 -0.98 19.40 0.39
C THR A 274 0.12 20.31 0.91
N PRO A 275 -0.17 21.25 1.82
CA PRO A 275 0.89 21.91 2.56
C PRO A 275 1.65 20.85 3.34
N LEU A 276 2.98 20.79 3.17
CA LEU A 276 3.86 19.90 3.95
C LEU A 276 3.87 20.25 5.46
N SER A 277 3.14 21.29 5.86
CA SER A 277 3.05 21.86 7.20
C SER A 277 2.24 21.02 8.21
N GLY A 278 1.50 20.00 7.78
CA GLY A 278 0.73 19.16 8.69
C GLY A 278 -0.57 19.79 9.21
N ASP A 279 -1.05 20.90 8.63
CA ASP A 279 -2.25 21.65 9.05
C ASP A 279 -3.59 20.95 8.73
N GLY A 280 -3.62 19.61 8.71
CA GLY A 280 -4.85 18.83 8.53
C GLY A 280 -5.44 18.83 7.12
N GLN A 281 -4.78 19.44 6.12
CA GLN A 281 -5.27 19.49 4.73
C GLN A 281 -4.93 18.25 3.89
N GLY A 282 -4.46 17.17 4.50
CA GLY A 282 -4.05 15.93 3.82
C GLY A 282 -2.53 15.82 3.67
N LEU A 283 -2.06 14.67 3.21
CA LEU A 283 -0.64 14.34 3.09
C LEU A 283 -0.31 13.86 1.66
N PRO A 284 0.92 14.11 1.18
CA PRO A 284 1.31 13.71 -0.16
C PRO A 284 1.36 12.18 -0.27
N GLY A 285 0.78 11.62 -1.32
CA GLY A 285 0.71 10.17 -1.50
C GLY A 285 -0.28 9.76 -2.58
N ILE A 286 -0.45 8.45 -2.73
CA ILE A 286 -1.37 7.82 -3.69
C ILE A 286 -2.44 7.10 -2.89
N PHE A 287 -3.70 7.50 -3.06
CA PHE A 287 -4.84 7.04 -2.27
C PHE A 287 -5.86 6.37 -3.18
N PHE A 288 -6.42 5.26 -2.72
CA PHE A 288 -7.43 4.49 -3.41
C PHE A 288 -8.63 4.31 -2.49
N ASN A 289 -9.66 5.11 -2.70
CA ASN A 289 -10.93 4.99 -2.00
C ASN A 289 -11.84 4.09 -2.83
N TYR A 290 -12.40 3.07 -2.21
CA TYR A 290 -13.23 2.09 -2.89
C TYR A 290 -14.56 1.86 -2.19
N GLU A 291 -15.63 1.76 -2.96
CA GLU A 291 -16.97 1.46 -2.48
C GLU A 291 -17.61 0.35 -3.32
N ILE A 292 -18.39 -0.51 -2.67
CA ILE A 292 -19.08 -1.63 -3.33
C ILE A 292 -20.49 -1.19 -3.73
N ALA A 293 -20.80 -1.27 -5.02
CA ALA A 293 -22.10 -0.97 -5.57
C ALA A 293 -23.14 -2.02 -5.11
N PRO A 294 -24.39 -1.60 -4.82
CA PRO A 294 -25.46 -2.49 -4.37
C PRO A 294 -26.10 -3.26 -5.54
N LEU A 295 -25.30 -3.75 -6.49
CA LEU A 295 -25.76 -4.50 -7.66
C LEU A 295 -24.78 -5.61 -8.02
N LEU A 296 -25.29 -6.68 -8.65
CA LEU A 296 -24.52 -7.84 -9.08
C LEU A 296 -24.65 -7.99 -10.59
N VAL A 297 -23.52 -8.13 -11.27
CA VAL A 297 -23.48 -8.43 -12.71
C VAL A 297 -23.27 -9.94 -12.89
N LYS A 298 -24.11 -10.59 -13.69
CA LYS A 298 -23.94 -11.98 -14.10
C LYS A 298 -23.55 -12.04 -15.57
N ILE A 299 -22.38 -12.59 -15.86
CA ILE A 299 -21.87 -12.81 -17.21
C ILE A 299 -21.91 -14.32 -17.46
N THR A 300 -22.61 -14.73 -18.52
CA THR A 300 -22.68 -16.13 -18.96
C THR A 300 -22.20 -16.19 -20.39
N GLU A 301 -21.19 -17.01 -20.64
CA GLU A 301 -20.68 -17.25 -21.97
C GLU A 301 -21.43 -18.43 -22.60
N GLU A 302 -21.98 -18.22 -23.80
CA GLU A 302 -22.75 -19.25 -24.52
C GLU A 302 -22.11 -19.53 -25.88
N LYS A 303 -22.03 -20.81 -26.23
CA LYS A 303 -21.60 -21.22 -27.57
C LYS A 303 -22.72 -20.94 -28.56
N LYS A 304 -22.40 -20.17 -29.60
CA LYS A 304 -23.32 -19.85 -30.70
C LYS A 304 -23.48 -20.99 -31.70
#